data_AF-A0A659UJT6-F1
#
_entry.id   AF-A0A659UJT6-F1
#
_cell.length_a   1.000
_cell.length_b   1.000
_cell.length_c   1.000
_cell.angle_alpha   90.00
_cell.angle_beta   90.00
_cell.angle_gamma   90.00
#
_symmetry.space_group_name_H-M   'P 1'
#
loop_
_entity.id
_entity.type
_entity.pdbx_description
1 polymer ?
#
loop_
_entity_poly.entity_id
_entity_poly.type
_entity_poly.pdbx_seq_one_letter_code
_entity_poly.pdbx_strand_id
1 'polypeptide(L)'
;EARGLLTRTRSLEDRRKVVIEATESTRELSARYYGAIAREGEKLIATFGDAELATIRRFVTAALDLQRDQLMRLKAEAPQPR
;
A
#
# COMPACT_ATOMS: atom_id res chain seq x y z
N GLU A 1 -11.29 2.43 -15.05
CA GLU A 1 -12.47 3.32 -15.12
C GLU A 1 -13.75 2.60 -15.50
N ALA A 2 -13.76 1.67 -16.47
CA ALA A 2 -14.99 1.05 -16.99
C ALA A 2 -15.93 0.38 -15.97
N ARG A 3 -15.49 0.12 -14.72
CA ARG A 3 -16.33 -0.37 -13.62
C ARG A 3 -16.74 0.69 -12.58
N GLY A 4 -16.35 1.95 -12.77
CA GLY A 4 -16.67 3.06 -11.86
C GLY A 4 -15.97 2.99 -10.49
N LEU A 5 -14.91 2.19 -10.36
CA LEU A 5 -14.20 1.93 -9.09
C LEU A 5 -13.07 2.94 -8.80
N LEU A 6 -12.65 3.68 -9.82
CA LEU A 6 -11.54 4.63 -9.71
C LEU A 6 -11.87 5.88 -10.49
N THR A 7 -11.57 7.03 -9.91
CA THR A 7 -11.49 8.32 -10.61
C THR A 7 -10.05 8.62 -10.96
N ARG A 8 -9.82 9.22 -12.13
CA ARG A 8 -8.51 9.71 -12.54
C ARG A 8 -8.56 11.21 -12.78
N THR A 9 -7.63 11.92 -12.19
CA THR A 9 -7.49 13.37 -12.36
C THR A 9 -6.06 13.67 -12.77
N ARG A 10 -5.86 14.59 -13.73
CA ARG A 10 -4.50 15.03 -14.07
C ARG A 10 -3.86 15.69 -12.85
N SER A 11 -2.60 15.39 -12.59
CA SER A 11 -1.87 16.07 -11.53
C SER A 11 -1.71 17.56 -11.85
N LEU A 12 -1.91 18.40 -10.85
CA LEU A 12 -1.70 19.84 -10.93
C LEU A 12 -0.20 20.21 -10.93
N GLU A 13 0.67 19.30 -10.47
CA GLU A 13 2.11 19.53 -10.29
C GLU A 13 2.94 19.05 -11.48
N ASP A 14 2.55 17.94 -12.12
CA ASP A 14 3.17 17.44 -13.35
C ASP A 14 2.09 16.91 -14.30
N ARG A 15 1.89 17.62 -15.42
CA ARG A 15 0.91 17.27 -16.46
C ARG A 15 1.11 15.89 -17.11
N ARG A 16 2.25 15.23 -16.86
CA ARG A 16 2.53 13.84 -17.29
C ARG A 16 2.08 12.80 -16.26
N LYS A 17 1.65 13.22 -15.07
CA LYS A 17 1.18 12.33 -14.00
C LYS A 17 -0.35 12.35 -13.89
N VAL A 18 -0.89 11.24 -13.38
CA VAL A 18 -2.32 11.06 -13.13
C VAL A 18 -2.49 10.60 -11.68
N VAL A 19 -3.35 11.29 -10.94
CA VAL A 19 -3.80 10.89 -9.61
C VAL A 19 -4.94 9.91 -9.79
N ILE A 20 -4.89 8.79 -9.07
CA ILE A 20 -5.94 7.77 -9.06
C ILE A 20 -6.52 7.71 -7.66
N GLU A 21 -7.83 7.86 -7.55
CA GLU A 21 -8.54 7.83 -6.27
C GLU A 21 -9.63 6.75 -6.29
N ALA A 22 -9.87 6.14 -5.13
CA ALA A 22 -11.00 5.22 -4.95
C ALA A 22 -12.32 6.01 -4.93
N THR A 23 -13.31 5.52 -5.67
CA THR A 23 -14.68 6.04 -5.58
C THR A 23 -15.37 5.59 -4.30
N GLU A 24 -16.53 6.18 -4.02
CA GLU A 24 -17.36 5.74 -2.89
C GLU A 24 -17.76 4.27 -3.02
N SER A 25 -18.15 3.82 -4.22
CA SER A 25 -18.48 2.42 -4.46
C SER A 25 -17.31 1.47 -4.17
N THR A 26 -16.08 1.90 -4.43
CA THR A 26 -14.89 1.13 -4.02
C THR A 26 -14.68 1.13 -2.52
N ARG A 27 -14.95 2.24 -1.82
CA ARG A 27 -14.89 2.27 -0.35
C ARG A 27 -15.91 1.32 0.27
N GLU A 28 -17.15 1.32 -0.24
CA GLU A 28 -18.21 0.41 0.19
C GLU A 28 -17.85 -1.07 -0.07
N LEU A 29 -17.32 -1.39 -1.26
CA LEU A 29 -16.88 -2.74 -1.58
C LEU A 29 -15.69 -3.16 -0.70
N SER A 30 -14.73 -2.27 -0.48
CA SER A 30 -13.61 -2.52 0.43
C SER A 30 -14.10 -2.80 1.85
N ALA A 31 -15.06 -2.01 2.36
CA ALA A 31 -15.65 -2.25 3.67
C ALA A 31 -16.42 -3.59 3.72
N ARG A 32 -17.15 -3.94 2.66
CA ARG A 32 -17.88 -5.21 2.55
C ARG A 32 -16.94 -6.42 2.59
N TYR A 33 -15.85 -6.39 1.84
CA TYR A 33 -14.97 -7.55 1.68
C TYR A 33 -13.86 -7.62 2.72
N TYR A 34 -13.29 -6.49 3.11
CA TYR A 34 -12.14 -6.42 4.01
C TYR A 34 -12.46 -5.84 5.38
N GLY A 35 -13.62 -5.22 5.58
CA GLY A 35 -13.95 -4.56 6.84
C GLY A 35 -14.01 -5.52 8.03
N ALA A 36 -14.48 -6.75 7.84
CA ALA A 36 -14.44 -7.76 8.90
C ALA A 36 -13.00 -8.12 9.28
N ILE A 37 -12.14 -8.35 8.30
CA ILE A 37 -10.71 -8.65 8.52
C ILE A 37 -10.02 -7.48 9.22
N ALA A 38 -10.31 -6.24 8.84
CA ALA A 38 -9.75 -5.06 9.49
C ALA A 38 -10.12 -4.98 10.97
N ARG A 39 -11.40 -5.18 11.31
CA ARG A 39 -11.87 -5.15 12.71
C ARG A 39 -11.33 -6.29 13.55
N GLU A 40 -11.33 -7.52 13.03
CA GLU A 40 -10.77 -8.66 13.76
C GLU A 40 -9.25 -8.56 13.87
N GLY A 41 -8.59 -8.01 12.84
CA GLY A 41 -7.16 -7.68 12.88
C GLY A 41 -6.83 -6.64 13.94
N GLU A 42 -7.66 -5.60 14.10
CA GLU A 42 -7.49 -4.59 15.16
C GLU A 42 -7.55 -5.23 16.55
N LYS A 43 -8.53 -6.12 16.79
CA LYS A 43 -8.62 -6.87 18.06
C LYS A 43 -7.39 -7.74 18.30
N LEU A 44 -6.90 -8.44 17.28
CA LEU A 44 -5.69 -9.26 17.37
C LEU A 44 -4.46 -8.40 17.67
N ILE A 45 -4.29 -7.27 17.00
CA ILE A 45 -3.17 -6.36 17.25
C ILE A 45 -3.22 -5.83 18.68
N ALA A 46 -4.41 -5.53 19.19
CA ALA A 46 -4.61 -5.06 20.56
C ALA A 46 -4.25 -6.09 21.66
N THR A 47 -4.03 -7.37 21.31
CA THR A 47 -3.57 -8.37 22.29
C THR A 47 -2.07 -8.31 22.56
N PHE A 48 -1.31 -7.61 21.73
CA PHE A 48 0.15 -7.48 21.90
C PHE A 48 0.50 -6.27 22.75
N GLY A 49 1.51 -6.41 23.61
CA GLY A 49 2.06 -5.29 24.36
C GLY A 49 2.94 -4.37 23.51
N ASP A 50 3.23 -3.17 24.01
CA ASP A 50 4.01 -2.15 23.28
C ASP A 50 5.38 -2.65 22.81
N ALA A 51 6.08 -3.45 23.64
CA ALA A 51 7.40 -4.00 23.28
C ALA A 51 7.32 -5.03 22.14
N GLU A 52 6.25 -5.83 22.11
CA GLU A 52 5.99 -6.82 21.05
C GLU A 52 5.61 -6.10 19.76
N LEU A 53 4.72 -5.12 19.83
CA LEU A 53 4.35 -4.26 18.70
C LEU A 53 5.56 -3.51 18.14
N ALA A 54 6.44 -2.98 19.00
CA ALA A 54 7.68 -2.34 18.59
C ALA A 54 8.61 -3.32 17.85
N THR A 55 8.66 -4.57 18.30
CA THR A 55 9.47 -5.63 17.67
C THR A 55 8.90 -6.03 16.31
N ILE A 56 7.60 -6.28 16.22
CA ILE A 56 6.90 -6.60 14.97
C ILE A 56 7.09 -5.47 13.96
N ARG A 57 6.87 -4.22 14.38
CA ARG A 57 7.08 -3.04 13.53
C ARG A 57 8.51 -2.97 13.02
N ARG A 58 9.50 -3.11 13.90
CA ARG A 58 10.92 -3.09 13.52
C ARG A 58 11.24 -4.16 12.47
N PHE A 59 10.74 -5.38 12.67
CA PHE A 59 10.98 -6.48 11.74
C PHE A 59 10.35 -6.21 10.37
N VAL A 60 9.06 -5.86 10.32
CA VAL A 60 8.34 -5.64 9.05
C VAL A 60 8.97 -4.48 8.27
N THR A 61 9.34 -3.39 8.95
CA THR A 61 10.05 -2.26 8.32
C THR A 61 11.39 -2.70 7.75
N ALA A 62 12.23 -3.37 8.54
CA ALA A 62 13.56 -3.80 8.09
C ALA A 62 13.48 -4.80 6.92
N ALA A 63 12.53 -5.73 6.94
CA ALA A 63 12.32 -6.68 5.84
C ALA A 63 11.89 -5.97 4.55
N LEU A 64 11.01 -4.97 4.65
CA LEU A 64 10.58 -4.17 3.49
C LEU A 64 11.74 -3.34 2.93
N ASP A 65 12.54 -2.71 3.79
CA ASP A 65 13.69 -1.90 3.35
C ASP A 65 14.74 -2.77 2.64
N LEU A 66 15.02 -3.97 3.17
CA LEU A 66 15.88 -4.94 2.51
C LEU A 66 15.39 -5.27 1.08
N GLN A 67 14.08 -5.51 0.90
CA GLN A 67 13.51 -5.80 -0.41
C GLN A 67 13.59 -4.59 -1.36
N ARG A 68 13.38 -3.38 -0.84
CA ARG A 68 13.52 -2.14 -1.63
C ARG A 68 14.95 -1.93 -2.09
N ASP A 69 15.92 -2.14 -1.23
CA ASP A 69 17.35 -2.00 -1.57
C ASP A 69 17.74 -2.98 -2.67
N GLN A 70 17.30 -4.24 -2.57
CA GLN A 70 17.53 -5.22 -3.63
C GLN A 70 16.85 -4.84 -4.95
N LEU A 71 15.62 -4.33 -4.89
CA LEU A 71 14.93 -3.86 -6.10
C LEU A 71 15.67 -2.67 -6.75
N MET A 72 16.16 -1.73 -5.96
CA MET A 72 16.94 -0.59 -6.47
C MET A 72 18.23 -1.05 -7.13
N ARG A 73 18.95 -2.00 -6.50
CA ARG A 73 20.15 -2.59 -7.08
C ARG A 73 19.87 -3.25 -8.42
N LEU A 74 18.84 -4.10 -8.51
CA LEU A 74 18.47 -4.78 -9.76
C LEU A 74 18.06 -3.79 -10.87
N LYS A 75 17.38 -2.70 -10.52
CA LYS A 75 17.03 -1.65 -11.49
C LYS A 75 18.25 -0.88 -12.00
N ALA A 76 19.27 -0.70 -11.17
CA ALA A 76 20.53 -0.05 -11.57
C ALA A 76 21.39 -0.97 -12.45
N GLU A 77 21.31 -2.29 -12.24
CA GLU A 77 21.99 -3.32 -13.05
C GLU A 77 21.29 -3.57 -14.41
N ALA A 78 20.01 -3.21 -14.54
CA ALA A 78 19.26 -3.40 -15.78
C ALA A 78 19.79 -2.47 -16.90
N PRO A 79 20.17 -3.00 -18.07
CA PRO A 79 20.58 -2.17 -19.20
C PRO A 79 19.40 -1.29 -19.65
N GLN A 80 19.67 -0.02 -19.98
CA GLN A 80 18.65 0.89 -20.48
C GLN A 80 17.99 0.28 -21.74
N PRO A 81 16.64 0.28 -21.83
CA PRO A 81 15.97 -0.12 -23.05
C PRO A 81 16.41 0.82 -24.18
N ARG A 82 16.79 0.24 -25.33
CA ARG A 82 17.12 0.96 -26.57
C ARG A 82 15.90 1.72 -27.09
#